data_AF-A0A558FXI8-F1
#
_entry.id   AF-A0A558FXI8-F1
#
_cell.length_a   1.000
_cell.length_b   1.000
_cell.length_c   1.000
_cell.angle_alpha   90.00
_cell.angle_beta   90.00
_cell.angle_gamma   90.00
#
_symmetry.space_group_name_H-M   'P 1'
#
loop_
_entity.id
_entity.type
_entity.pdbx_description
1 polymer ?
#
loop_
_entity_poly.entity_id
_entity_poly.type
_entity_poly.pdbx_seq_one_letter_code
_entity_poly.pdbx_strand_id
1 'polypeptide(L)'
;MSELEAEYRLDYFEEEGFYRKQCPVTGVHFWTRDPDRETCGEPPADDYTFIDNPGFDEEYTLEEMREKFLSFFEDHDHERIDPYPVAANRWRDDVLLTQASIYDFQPLVTSGETPPPANPLTVSQPCIRMQDIDNVGKTGRHTMAFEMMAHHAFNAREEAGDKYAYEGEVYWKDETVRLCDEFFESLGADISEITYIEDPWVGGGNAGPAFEVLYRGAELATLVFMSMKQDPDGDYELKDGNTYSPMDTYIV
;
A
#
# COMPACT_ATOMS: atom_id res chain seq x y z
N MET A 1 -9.93 2.63 22.02
CA MET A 1 -10.15 3.34 20.76
C MET A 1 -8.76 3.55 20.19
N SER A 2 -8.41 2.90 19.08
CA SER A 2 -7.03 2.98 18.59
C SER A 2 -6.71 4.44 18.25
N GLU A 3 -5.53 4.90 18.65
CA GLU A 3 -5.08 6.28 18.42
C GLU A 3 -4.97 6.63 16.91
N LEU A 4 -5.06 5.63 16.04
CA LEU A 4 -5.02 5.75 14.58
C LEU A 4 -6.39 6.03 13.92
N GLU A 5 -7.52 6.06 14.64
CA GLU A 5 -8.84 6.26 13.98
C GLU A 5 -8.89 7.56 13.15
N ALA A 6 -8.26 8.62 13.64
CA ALA A 6 -8.19 9.90 12.93
C ALA A 6 -7.39 9.80 11.62
N GLU A 7 -6.42 8.89 11.56
CA GLU A 7 -5.54 8.71 10.40
C GLU A 7 -6.24 8.10 9.18
N TYR A 8 -7.40 7.47 9.39
CA TYR A 8 -8.18 6.80 8.34
C TYR A 8 -9.30 7.67 7.77
N ARG A 9 -9.54 8.86 8.30
CA ARG A 9 -10.54 9.80 7.78
C ARG A 9 -9.87 10.72 6.77
N LEU A 10 -10.21 10.52 5.50
CA LEU A 10 -9.67 11.27 4.37
C LEU A 10 -10.72 12.23 3.83
N ASP A 11 -10.28 13.42 3.40
CA ASP A 11 -11.15 14.39 2.73
C ASP A 11 -11.70 13.79 1.43
N TYR A 12 -10.88 13.05 0.69
CA TYR A 12 -11.28 12.33 -0.51
C TYR A 12 -12.45 11.37 -0.27
N PHE A 13 -12.46 10.67 0.87
CA PHE A 13 -13.57 9.77 1.21
C PHE A 13 -14.87 10.55 1.48
N GLU A 14 -14.79 11.72 2.10
CA GLU A 14 -15.96 12.57 2.30
C GLU A 14 -16.47 13.16 0.98
N GLU A 15 -15.57 13.61 0.12
CA GLU A 15 -15.88 14.19 -1.21
C GLU A 15 -16.54 13.17 -2.14
N GLU A 16 -16.02 11.94 -2.17
CA GLU A 16 -16.49 10.85 -3.05
C GLU A 16 -17.63 10.01 -2.44
N GLY A 17 -18.19 10.46 -1.30
CA GLY A 17 -19.40 9.87 -0.73
C GLY A 17 -19.21 8.50 -0.10
N PHE A 18 -18.03 8.21 0.45
CA PHE A 18 -17.79 6.97 1.17
C PHE A 18 -18.45 6.96 2.55
N TYR A 19 -18.84 5.77 2.97
CA TYR A 19 -19.33 5.45 4.30
C TYR A 19 -18.32 4.58 5.03
N ARG A 20 -17.86 5.04 6.20
CA ARG A 20 -17.11 4.21 7.13
C ARG A 20 -18.06 3.26 7.86
N LYS A 21 -17.78 1.96 7.78
CA LYS A 21 -18.58 0.88 8.40
C LYS A 21 -17.67 -0.08 9.17
N GLN A 22 -18.27 -0.92 9.99
CA GLN A 22 -17.59 -2.01 10.68
C GLN A 22 -18.18 -3.33 10.21
N CYS A 23 -17.33 -4.22 9.69
CA CYS A 23 -17.78 -5.52 9.19
C CYS A 23 -18.26 -6.40 10.34
N PRO A 24 -19.49 -6.95 10.30
CA PRO A 24 -20.03 -7.79 11.37
C PRO A 24 -19.35 -9.16 11.46
N VAL A 25 -18.66 -9.59 10.40
CA VAL A 25 -18.00 -10.91 10.32
C VAL A 25 -16.57 -10.85 10.86
N THR A 26 -15.77 -9.92 10.35
CA THR A 26 -14.33 -9.80 10.70
C THR A 26 -14.06 -8.77 11.80
N GLY A 27 -14.98 -7.82 12.01
CA GLY A 27 -14.84 -6.76 13.01
C GLY A 27 -13.97 -5.58 12.57
N VAL A 28 -13.35 -5.64 11.38
CA VAL A 28 -12.53 -4.55 10.84
C VAL A 28 -13.40 -3.37 10.40
N HIS A 29 -12.82 -2.18 10.42
CA HIS A 29 -13.44 -1.00 9.82
C HIS A 29 -13.08 -0.94 8.34
N PHE A 30 -14.01 -0.49 7.52
CA PHE A 30 -13.80 -0.35 6.08
C PHE A 30 -14.61 0.81 5.52
N TRP A 31 -14.19 1.31 4.37
CA TRP A 31 -14.86 2.36 3.61
C TRP A 31 -15.49 1.79 2.35
N THR A 32 -16.70 2.24 2.03
CA THR A 32 -17.47 1.81 0.85
C THR A 32 -18.30 2.95 0.28
N ARG A 33 -18.46 3.02 -1.04
CA ARG A 33 -19.44 3.92 -1.68
C ARG A 33 -20.87 3.38 -1.61
N ASP A 34 -21.03 2.06 -1.46
CA ASP A 34 -22.34 1.42 -1.32
C ASP A 34 -22.92 1.62 0.10
N PRO A 35 -24.03 2.38 0.27
CA PRO A 35 -24.68 2.61 1.55
C PRO A 35 -25.36 1.35 2.11
N ASP A 36 -25.62 0.33 1.29
CA ASP A 36 -26.29 -0.91 1.68
C ASP A 36 -25.29 -2.05 1.99
N ARG A 37 -24.02 -1.95 1.56
CA ARG A 37 -22.98 -2.94 1.87
C ARG A 37 -22.73 -3.07 3.37
N GLU A 38 -22.78 -4.28 3.92
CA GLU A 38 -22.50 -4.54 5.35
C GLU A 38 -21.11 -5.16 5.60
N THR A 39 -20.54 -5.83 4.60
CA THR A 39 -19.29 -6.62 4.70
C THR A 39 -18.10 -5.94 4.03
N CYS A 40 -16.88 -6.25 4.52
CA CYS A 40 -15.65 -5.55 4.15
C CYS A 40 -15.06 -5.91 2.78
N GLY A 41 -15.53 -6.97 2.13
CA GLY A 41 -15.03 -7.37 0.81
C GLY A 41 -13.88 -8.39 0.85
N GLU A 42 -13.47 -8.88 2.01
CA GLU A 42 -12.48 -9.96 2.12
C GLU A 42 -13.10 -11.29 2.62
N PRO A 43 -12.51 -12.45 2.29
CA PRO A 43 -12.84 -13.71 2.95
C PRO A 43 -12.42 -13.69 4.43
N PRO A 44 -13.26 -14.19 5.36
CA PRO A 44 -14.46 -15.00 5.13
C PRO A 44 -15.76 -14.21 5.06
N ALA A 45 -15.74 -12.87 5.08
CA ALA A 45 -16.95 -12.05 5.00
C ALA A 45 -17.59 -12.11 3.61
N ASP A 46 -16.76 -12.16 2.56
CA ASP A 46 -17.17 -12.20 1.16
C ASP A 46 -16.38 -13.28 0.39
N ASP A 47 -17.05 -13.93 -0.57
CA ASP A 47 -16.44 -14.88 -1.49
C ASP A 47 -15.90 -14.19 -2.76
N TYR A 48 -15.07 -14.89 -3.52
CA TYR A 48 -14.62 -14.42 -4.83
C TYR A 48 -15.76 -14.43 -5.86
N THR A 49 -16.08 -13.26 -6.41
CA THR A 49 -17.14 -13.11 -7.41
C THR A 49 -16.59 -12.85 -8.83
N PHE A 50 -15.27 -12.76 -8.98
CA PHE A 50 -14.61 -12.52 -10.27
C PHE A 50 -14.35 -13.79 -11.09
N ILE A 51 -14.44 -14.98 -10.48
CA ILE A 51 -14.22 -16.25 -11.17
C ILE A 51 -15.37 -16.48 -12.14
N ASP A 52 -15.05 -16.68 -13.42
CA ASP A 52 -16.01 -16.76 -14.54
C ASP A 52 -16.84 -15.47 -14.76
N ASN A 53 -16.46 -14.37 -14.10
CA ASN A 53 -17.10 -13.06 -14.20
C ASN A 53 -16.05 -11.94 -14.03
N PRO A 54 -15.19 -11.72 -15.04
CA PRO A 54 -14.11 -10.72 -14.98
C PRO A 54 -14.60 -9.35 -14.53
N GLY A 55 -13.79 -8.67 -13.73
CA GLY A 55 -14.10 -7.35 -13.18
C GLY A 55 -13.45 -6.17 -13.92
N PHE A 56 -12.67 -6.44 -14.97
CA PHE A 56 -12.06 -5.41 -15.81
C PHE A 56 -12.58 -5.55 -17.25
N ASP A 57 -12.45 -4.49 -18.04
CA ASP A 57 -12.96 -4.45 -19.41
C ASP A 57 -12.22 -5.41 -20.36
N GLU A 58 -10.93 -5.65 -20.08
CA GLU A 58 -10.03 -6.44 -20.92
C GLU A 58 -9.26 -7.48 -20.10
N GLU A 59 -8.83 -8.54 -20.76
CA GLU A 59 -7.86 -9.51 -20.22
C GLU A 59 -6.45 -9.00 -20.46
N TYR A 60 -5.58 -9.11 -19.45
CA TYR A 60 -4.19 -8.65 -19.53
C TYR A 60 -3.22 -9.80 -19.28
N THR A 61 -2.16 -9.87 -20.08
CA THR A 61 -0.96 -10.62 -19.72
C THR A 61 -0.18 -9.91 -18.61
N LEU A 62 0.77 -10.60 -17.97
CA LEU A 62 1.63 -9.99 -16.95
C LEU A 62 2.44 -8.80 -17.49
N GLU A 63 2.89 -8.88 -18.75
CA GLU A 63 3.66 -7.81 -19.37
C GLU A 63 2.78 -6.60 -19.69
N GLU A 64 1.56 -6.82 -20.19
CA GLU A 64 0.60 -5.74 -20.48
C GLU A 64 0.13 -5.05 -19.21
N MET A 65 -0.20 -5.80 -18.15
CA MET A 65 -0.60 -5.21 -16.86
C MET A 65 0.54 -4.41 -16.24
N ARG A 66 1.78 -4.93 -16.31
CA ARG A 66 2.96 -4.18 -15.85
C ARG A 66 3.10 -2.86 -16.60
N GLU A 67 3.00 -2.89 -17.92
CA GLU A 67 3.14 -1.68 -18.72
C GLU A 67 1.98 -0.70 -18.46
N LYS A 68 0.74 -1.19 -18.33
CA LYS A 68 -0.42 -0.35 -17.99
C LYS A 68 -0.22 0.39 -16.67
N PHE A 69 0.24 -0.30 -15.63
CA PHE A 69 0.53 0.33 -14.34
C PHE A 69 1.63 1.37 -14.45
N LEU A 70 2.78 1.01 -15.05
CA LEU A 70 3.92 1.91 -15.13
C LEU A 70 3.61 3.14 -15.98
N SER A 71 2.98 2.96 -17.15
CA SER A 71 2.58 4.08 -18.01
C SER A 71 1.53 4.97 -17.34
N PHE A 72 0.57 4.41 -16.59
CA PHE A 72 -0.40 5.21 -15.85
C PHE A 72 0.30 6.19 -14.89
N PHE A 73 1.25 5.71 -14.09
CA PHE A 73 1.98 6.57 -13.16
C PHE A 73 2.98 7.50 -13.86
N GLU A 74 3.59 7.09 -14.98
CA GLU A 74 4.39 8.01 -15.82
C GLU A 74 3.54 9.19 -16.35
N ASP A 75 2.28 8.93 -16.72
CA ASP A 75 1.33 9.96 -17.15
C ASP A 75 0.86 10.88 -15.99
N HIS A 76 1.11 10.48 -14.73
CA HIS A 76 0.84 11.25 -13.50
C HIS A 76 2.12 11.81 -12.85
N ASP A 77 3.16 12.05 -13.67
CA ASP A 77 4.43 12.66 -13.28
C ASP A 77 5.31 11.82 -12.32
N HIS A 78 5.06 10.51 -12.19
CA HIS A 78 5.98 9.60 -11.50
C HIS A 78 7.09 9.13 -12.44
N GLU A 79 8.33 9.20 -11.98
CA GLU A 79 9.44 8.67 -12.77
C GLU A 79 9.52 7.14 -12.63
N ARG A 80 9.47 6.44 -13.77
CA ARG A 80 9.65 5.00 -13.82
C ARG A 80 11.11 4.64 -13.52
N ILE A 81 11.29 3.72 -12.57
CA ILE A 81 12.61 3.17 -12.23
C ILE A 81 12.72 1.68 -12.57
N ASP A 82 13.95 1.21 -12.77
CA ASP A 82 14.24 -0.20 -12.93
C ASP A 82 14.08 -0.96 -11.59
N PRO A 83 13.60 -2.22 -11.61
CA PRO A 83 13.52 -3.02 -10.41
C PRO A 83 14.90 -3.39 -9.84
N TYR A 84 14.94 -3.52 -8.52
CA TYR A 84 16.10 -3.98 -7.77
C TYR A 84 16.18 -5.51 -7.76
N PRO A 85 17.37 -6.09 -7.54
CA PRO A 85 17.50 -7.54 -7.50
C PRO A 85 16.90 -8.10 -6.21
N VAL A 86 16.18 -9.22 -6.27
CA VAL A 86 15.52 -9.86 -5.10
C VAL A 86 16.40 -10.15 -3.88
N ALA A 87 17.73 -10.11 -4.04
CA ALA A 87 18.70 -10.30 -2.97
C ALA A 87 18.98 -8.96 -2.24
N ALA A 88 18.10 -8.63 -1.29
CA ALA A 88 18.15 -7.39 -0.51
C ALA A 88 19.45 -7.22 0.32
N ASN A 89 20.11 -8.34 0.65
CA ASN A 89 21.38 -8.34 1.38
C ASN A 89 22.56 -7.63 0.64
N ARG A 90 22.31 -7.08 -0.55
CA ARG A 90 23.26 -6.26 -1.30
C ARG A 90 23.30 -4.80 -0.86
N TRP A 91 22.24 -4.29 -0.23
CA TRP A 91 22.15 -2.89 0.23
C TRP A 91 21.70 -2.74 1.68
N ARG A 92 21.18 -3.80 2.32
CA ARG A 92 20.78 -3.82 3.73
C ARG A 92 21.22 -5.11 4.42
N ASP A 93 21.45 -5.07 5.73
CA ASP A 93 22.03 -6.19 6.49
C ASP A 93 21.02 -6.93 7.40
N ASP A 94 19.76 -6.47 7.43
CA ASP A 94 18.72 -6.94 8.34
C ASP A 94 17.73 -7.93 7.71
N VAL A 95 17.68 -8.03 6.36
CA VAL A 95 16.85 -9.00 5.63
C VAL A 95 17.62 -9.64 4.47
N LEU A 96 17.23 -10.86 4.09
CA LEU A 96 17.89 -11.60 3.00
C LEU A 96 17.29 -11.31 1.62
N LEU A 97 15.97 -11.17 1.55
CA LEU A 97 15.20 -11.08 0.31
C LEU A 97 14.27 -9.85 0.32
N THR A 98 14.05 -9.29 -0.86
CA THR A 98 13.05 -8.22 -1.09
C THR A 98 11.64 -8.80 -0.90
N GLN A 99 10.91 -8.31 0.11
CA GLN A 99 9.56 -8.78 0.46
C GLN A 99 8.45 -7.76 0.08
N ALA A 100 8.83 -6.52 -0.19
CA ALA A 100 7.99 -5.43 -0.63
C ALA A 100 8.83 -4.44 -1.46
N SER A 101 8.21 -3.65 -2.33
CA SER A 101 8.90 -2.61 -3.12
C SER A 101 9.66 -1.62 -2.24
N ILE A 102 9.08 -1.24 -1.10
CA ILE A 102 9.70 -0.29 -0.16
C ILE A 102 11.05 -0.77 0.41
N TYR A 103 11.33 -2.09 0.38
CA TYR A 103 12.60 -2.62 0.87
C TYR A 103 13.81 -2.15 0.06
N ASP A 104 13.59 -1.69 -1.17
CA ASP A 104 14.64 -1.18 -2.05
C ASP A 104 15.20 0.16 -1.54
N PHE A 105 14.39 0.89 -0.76
CA PHE A 105 14.68 2.23 -0.24
C PHE A 105 15.03 2.23 1.26
N GLN A 106 14.73 1.13 1.96
CA GLN A 106 15.06 0.97 3.37
C GLN A 106 16.53 0.54 3.59
N PRO A 107 17.20 1.03 4.66
CA PRO A 107 16.75 2.08 5.57
C PRO A 107 17.16 3.50 5.13
N LEU A 108 18.08 3.62 4.16
CA LEU A 108 18.81 4.88 3.91
C LEU A 108 17.97 6.00 3.30
N VAL A 109 17.05 5.67 2.39
CA VAL A 109 16.16 6.67 1.80
C VAL A 109 15.01 6.95 2.76
N THR A 110 14.45 5.92 3.40
CA THR A 110 13.36 6.13 4.35
C THR A 110 13.77 6.92 5.59
N SER A 111 15.04 6.83 6.02
CA SER A 111 15.61 7.68 7.08
C SER A 111 15.93 9.11 6.63
N GLY A 112 15.92 9.37 5.32
CA GLY A 112 16.29 10.65 4.71
C GLY A 112 17.79 10.92 4.64
N GLU A 113 18.64 9.90 4.85
CA GLU A 113 20.10 10.02 4.70
C GLU A 113 20.54 10.11 3.23
N THR A 114 19.77 9.51 2.32
CA THR A 114 20.04 9.49 0.87
C THR A 114 18.77 9.88 0.11
N PRO A 115 18.84 10.64 -0.99
CA PRO A 115 17.65 10.97 -1.77
C PRO A 115 17.12 9.71 -2.48
N PRO A 116 15.80 9.63 -2.73
CA PRO A 116 15.26 8.59 -3.60
C PRO A 116 15.79 8.78 -5.04
N PRO A 117 15.78 7.73 -5.88
CA PRO A 117 16.19 7.83 -7.28
C PRO A 117 15.38 8.88 -8.08
N ALA A 118 14.10 9.02 -7.73
CA ALA A 118 13.19 10.04 -8.22
C ALA A 118 12.09 10.29 -7.17
N ASN A 119 11.35 11.39 -7.27
CA ASN A 119 10.28 11.71 -6.33
C ASN A 119 9.17 12.55 -7.00
N PRO A 120 7.98 11.99 -7.25
CA PRO A 120 7.57 10.62 -6.94
C PRO A 120 8.12 9.61 -7.97
N LEU A 121 8.07 8.31 -7.65
CA LEU A 121 8.57 7.24 -8.51
C LEU A 121 7.56 6.10 -8.68
N THR A 122 7.70 5.31 -9.74
CA THR A 122 6.91 4.09 -9.98
C THR A 122 7.80 2.91 -10.39
N VAL A 123 7.46 1.70 -9.91
CA VAL A 123 8.28 0.48 -10.11
C VAL A 123 7.40 -0.78 -10.13
N SER A 124 7.86 -1.81 -10.88
CA SER A 124 7.34 -3.18 -10.77
C SER A 124 8.41 -4.07 -10.16
N GLN A 125 8.40 -4.21 -8.83
CA GLN A 125 9.48 -4.85 -8.08
C GLN A 125 9.20 -6.35 -7.85
N PRO A 126 10.06 -7.26 -8.34
CA PRO A 126 9.99 -8.67 -7.96
C PRO A 126 10.25 -8.87 -6.47
N CYS A 127 9.33 -9.56 -5.80
CA CYS A 127 9.35 -9.84 -4.37
C CYS A 127 9.30 -11.35 -4.11
N ILE A 128 9.91 -11.78 -3.00
CA ILE A 128 9.84 -13.17 -2.53
C ILE A 128 9.40 -13.18 -1.07
N ARG A 129 8.23 -13.77 -0.78
CA ARG A 129 7.71 -13.98 0.58
C ARG A 129 7.68 -15.46 0.91
N MET A 130 8.46 -15.86 1.91
CA MET A 130 8.48 -17.25 2.40
C MET A 130 7.53 -17.49 3.57
N GLN A 131 7.01 -16.43 4.20
CA GLN A 131 6.11 -16.53 5.35
C GLN A 131 4.79 -17.21 4.98
N ASP A 132 4.32 -17.01 3.75
CA ASP A 132 3.05 -17.54 3.25
C ASP A 132 3.15 -18.91 2.59
N ILE A 133 4.29 -19.62 2.72
CA ILE A 133 4.55 -20.87 2.00
C ILE A 133 3.48 -21.94 2.26
N ASP A 134 2.92 -21.97 3.48
CA ASP A 134 1.86 -22.92 3.84
C ASP A 134 0.53 -22.64 3.12
N ASN A 135 0.32 -21.43 2.62
CA ASN A 135 -0.90 -21.01 1.92
C ASN A 135 -0.80 -21.16 0.40
N VAL A 136 0.42 -21.29 -0.13
CA VAL A 136 0.70 -21.43 -1.56
C VAL A 136 0.07 -22.72 -2.10
N GLY A 137 -0.76 -22.58 -3.15
CA GLY A 137 -1.50 -23.68 -3.75
C GLY A 137 -2.75 -24.15 -2.97
N LYS A 138 -3.00 -23.62 -1.77
CA LYS A 138 -4.23 -23.92 -0.99
C LYS A 138 -5.31 -22.85 -1.17
N THR A 139 -4.90 -21.59 -1.19
CA THR A 139 -5.82 -20.43 -1.19
C THR A 139 -6.10 -19.86 -2.58
N GLY A 140 -5.40 -20.33 -3.61
CA GLY A 140 -5.53 -19.83 -4.99
C GLY A 140 -4.89 -18.46 -5.26
N ARG A 141 -4.67 -17.64 -4.23
CA ARG A 141 -4.11 -16.27 -4.36
C ARG A 141 -2.66 -16.11 -3.89
N HIS A 142 -2.17 -16.96 -2.98
CA HIS A 142 -0.82 -16.81 -2.44
C HIS A 142 0.24 -17.44 -3.36
N THR A 143 1.31 -16.70 -3.59
CA THR A 143 2.50 -17.13 -4.34
C THR A 143 3.75 -16.87 -3.52
N MET A 144 4.84 -17.61 -3.78
CA MET A 144 6.13 -17.35 -3.13
C MET A 144 6.87 -16.17 -3.77
N ALA A 145 6.70 -15.99 -5.08
CA ALA A 145 7.35 -14.95 -5.86
C ALA A 145 6.29 -14.27 -6.72
N PHE A 146 6.29 -12.94 -6.69
CA PHE A 146 5.34 -12.09 -7.38
C PHE A 146 6.01 -10.75 -7.70
N GLU A 147 5.37 -9.96 -8.55
CA GLU A 147 5.77 -8.57 -8.76
C GLU A 147 4.84 -7.66 -7.97
N MET A 148 5.43 -6.82 -7.14
CA MET A 148 4.75 -5.75 -6.43
C MET A 148 4.94 -4.47 -7.23
N MET A 149 3.90 -4.08 -7.94
CA MET A 149 3.84 -2.77 -8.58
C MET A 149 3.54 -1.71 -7.52
N ALA A 150 4.28 -0.60 -7.53
CA ALA A 150 4.17 0.44 -6.52
C ALA A 150 4.48 1.82 -7.08
N HIS A 151 3.85 2.83 -6.49
CA HIS A 151 4.21 4.23 -6.63
C HIS A 151 4.61 4.77 -5.26
N HIS A 152 5.75 5.45 -5.18
CA HIS A 152 6.29 5.95 -3.92
C HIS A 152 6.50 7.46 -3.96
N ALA A 153 6.17 8.11 -2.83
CA ALA A 153 6.41 9.53 -2.61
C ALA A 153 7.08 9.74 -1.25
N PHE A 154 8.25 10.37 -1.25
CA PHE A 154 9.07 10.59 -0.07
C PHE A 154 8.91 12.03 0.40
N ASN A 155 8.26 12.23 1.54
CA ASN A 155 7.95 13.56 2.07
C ASN A 155 8.71 13.83 3.37
N ALA A 156 9.01 15.10 3.62
CA ALA A 156 9.56 15.56 4.88
C ALA A 156 8.77 16.76 5.40
N ARG A 157 8.43 16.73 6.69
CA ARG A 157 7.69 17.82 7.34
C ARG A 157 8.46 19.13 7.22
N GLU A 158 7.75 20.25 7.02
CA GLU A 158 8.36 21.58 6.87
C GLU A 158 9.28 21.92 8.05
N GLU A 159 8.94 21.50 9.27
CA GLU A 159 9.73 21.76 10.47
C GLU A 159 11.10 21.06 10.48
N ALA A 160 11.30 20.05 9.63
CA ALA A 160 12.58 19.37 9.48
C ALA A 160 13.63 20.23 8.77
N GLY A 161 13.21 21.20 7.95
CA GLY A 161 14.11 22.02 7.11
C GLY A 161 15.09 21.17 6.31
N ASP A 162 16.35 21.61 6.21
CA ASP A 162 17.41 20.95 5.44
C ASP A 162 18.02 19.70 6.12
N LYS A 163 17.32 19.07 7.08
CA LYS A 163 17.84 17.92 7.85
C LYS A 163 17.98 16.66 6.99
N TYR A 164 17.16 16.52 5.96
CA TYR A 164 17.04 15.32 5.14
C TYR A 164 17.47 15.57 3.69
N ALA A 165 17.73 14.49 2.96
CA ALA A 165 18.13 14.54 1.55
C ALA A 165 16.98 14.90 0.59
N TYR A 166 15.75 15.01 1.09
CA TYR A 166 14.55 15.48 0.39
C TYR A 166 13.71 16.35 1.33
N GLU A 167 12.90 17.23 0.75
CA GLU A 167 12.11 18.23 1.48
C GLU A 167 10.69 18.34 0.92
N GLY A 168 9.78 18.86 1.74
CA GLY A 168 8.41 19.16 1.34
C GLY A 168 7.51 17.93 1.20
N GLU A 169 6.30 18.19 0.71
CA GLU A 169 5.30 17.18 0.39
C GLU A 169 5.10 17.12 -1.12
N VAL A 170 5.22 15.91 -1.68
CA VAL A 170 4.84 15.61 -3.06
C VAL A 170 3.34 15.37 -3.11
N TYR A 171 2.87 14.36 -2.38
CA TYR A 171 1.46 14.10 -2.10
C TYR A 171 1.33 13.15 -0.90
N TRP A 172 0.11 13.02 -0.36
CA TRP A 172 -0.19 12.17 0.79
C TRP A 172 -1.41 11.28 0.56
N LYS A 173 -2.20 11.04 1.61
CA LYS A 173 -3.24 9.99 1.64
C LYS A 173 -4.34 10.18 0.62
N ASP A 174 -4.92 11.37 0.55
CA ASP A 174 -6.04 11.67 -0.35
C ASP A 174 -5.67 11.41 -1.82
N GLU A 175 -4.51 11.91 -2.25
CA GLU A 175 -4.02 11.70 -3.61
C GLU A 175 -3.66 10.23 -3.87
N THR A 176 -3.10 9.53 -2.88
CA THR A 176 -2.77 8.11 -3.02
C THR A 176 -4.02 7.28 -3.28
N VAL A 177 -5.11 7.54 -2.54
CA VAL A 177 -6.38 6.83 -2.71
C VAL A 177 -7.04 7.23 -4.03
N ARG A 178 -6.98 8.51 -4.42
CA ARG A 178 -7.47 9.00 -5.71
C ARG A 178 -6.79 8.30 -6.88
N LEU A 179 -5.46 8.29 -6.92
CA LEU A 179 -4.68 7.61 -7.96
C LEU A 179 -4.99 6.11 -8.03
N CYS A 180 -5.28 5.48 -6.87
CA CYS A 180 -5.69 4.09 -6.81
C CYS A 180 -7.06 3.86 -7.46
N ASP A 181 -8.07 4.67 -7.14
CA ASP A 181 -9.38 4.62 -7.80
C ASP A 181 -9.26 4.90 -9.31
N GLU A 182 -8.53 5.95 -9.70
CA GLU A 182 -8.33 6.33 -11.10
C GLU A 182 -7.63 5.23 -11.91
N PHE A 183 -6.64 4.56 -11.32
CA PHE A 183 -6.00 3.41 -11.96
C PHE A 183 -6.99 2.27 -12.19
N PHE A 184 -7.77 1.87 -11.18
CA PHE A 184 -8.75 0.81 -11.34
C PHE A 184 -9.88 1.18 -12.30
N GLU A 185 -10.35 2.44 -12.28
CA GLU A 185 -11.31 2.96 -13.24
C GLU A 185 -10.75 2.90 -14.67
N SER A 186 -9.46 3.21 -14.86
CA SER A 186 -8.80 3.11 -16.17
C SER A 186 -8.74 1.68 -16.75
N LEU A 187 -8.87 0.67 -15.88
CA LEU A 187 -8.97 -0.75 -16.26
C LEU A 187 -10.42 -1.21 -16.49
N GLY A 188 -11.41 -0.32 -16.27
CA GLY A 188 -12.84 -0.62 -16.38
C GLY A 188 -13.46 -1.21 -15.13
N ALA A 189 -12.80 -1.10 -13.97
CA ALA A 189 -13.38 -1.55 -12.71
C ALA A 189 -14.58 -0.67 -12.30
N ASP A 190 -15.62 -1.30 -11.77
CA ASP A 190 -16.68 -0.55 -11.07
C ASP A 190 -16.17 -0.09 -9.70
N ILE A 191 -15.73 1.16 -9.61
CA ILE A 191 -15.19 1.77 -8.38
C ILE A 191 -16.21 1.84 -7.23
N SER A 192 -17.50 1.64 -7.50
CA SER A 192 -18.51 1.55 -6.43
C SER A 192 -18.48 0.21 -5.69
N GLU A 193 -17.90 -0.84 -6.30
CA GLU A 193 -17.71 -2.15 -5.66
C GLU A 193 -16.41 -2.21 -4.82
N ILE A 194 -15.48 -1.26 -5.01
CA ILE A 194 -14.20 -1.22 -4.28
C ILE A 194 -14.43 -0.85 -2.82
N THR A 195 -13.77 -1.58 -1.92
CA THR A 195 -13.73 -1.27 -0.49
C THR A 195 -12.31 -1.07 0.00
N TYR A 196 -12.16 -0.19 1.00
CA TYR A 196 -10.88 0.09 1.64
C TYR A 196 -10.93 -0.36 3.10
N ILE A 197 -10.25 -1.46 3.44
CA ILE A 197 -10.16 -1.97 4.81
C ILE A 197 -9.06 -1.23 5.56
N GLU A 198 -9.36 -0.74 6.77
CA GLU A 198 -8.36 -0.14 7.66
C GLU A 198 -7.50 -1.25 8.31
N ASP A 199 -6.22 -1.33 7.96
CA ASP A 199 -5.26 -2.24 8.60
C ASP A 199 -3.90 -1.55 8.81
N PRO A 200 -3.40 -1.41 10.05
CA PRO A 200 -2.07 -0.85 10.26
C PRO A 200 -0.99 -1.79 9.71
N TRP A 201 -0.07 -1.24 8.92
CA TRP A 201 1.03 -1.99 8.34
C TRP A 201 2.31 -1.84 9.17
N VAL A 202 3.09 -2.92 9.25
CA VAL A 202 4.40 -2.99 9.91
C VAL A 202 5.37 -3.78 9.03
N GLY A 203 6.61 -3.31 8.89
CA GLY A 203 7.61 -4.04 8.13
C GLY A 203 8.94 -3.30 7.94
N GLY A 204 10.05 -4.04 8.05
CA GLY A 204 11.39 -3.51 7.79
C GLY A 204 11.80 -2.37 8.72
N GLY A 205 11.24 -2.30 9.93
CA GLY A 205 11.51 -1.24 10.92
C GLY A 205 10.65 0.03 10.75
N ASN A 206 9.74 0.06 9.77
CA ASN A 206 8.78 1.15 9.57
C ASN A 206 7.34 0.67 9.77
N ALA A 207 6.45 1.61 10.04
CA ALA A 207 5.02 1.35 10.18
C ALA A 207 4.17 2.57 9.82
N GLY A 208 2.87 2.33 9.63
CA GLY A 208 1.90 3.37 9.33
C GLY A 208 0.46 2.83 9.24
N PRO A 209 -0.54 3.71 9.28
CA PRO A 209 -1.89 3.35 8.85
C PRO A 209 -1.85 2.90 7.38
N ALA A 210 -2.67 1.92 7.02
CA ALA A 210 -2.80 1.48 5.64
C ALA A 210 -4.25 1.12 5.26
N PHE A 211 -4.53 1.17 3.97
CA PHE A 211 -5.75 0.62 3.40
C PHE A 211 -5.45 -0.60 2.56
N GLU A 212 -6.10 -1.72 2.86
CA GLU A 212 -6.18 -2.84 1.90
C GLU A 212 -7.33 -2.54 0.94
N VAL A 213 -7.08 -2.67 -0.36
CA VAL A 213 -8.03 -2.34 -1.43
C VAL A 213 -8.61 -3.64 -1.97
N LEU A 214 -9.90 -3.82 -1.74
CA LEU A 214 -10.62 -5.04 -2.05
C LEU A 214 -11.54 -4.79 -3.24
N TYR A 215 -11.53 -5.73 -4.20
CA TYR A 215 -12.45 -5.72 -5.33
C TYR A 215 -12.92 -7.15 -5.61
N ARG A 216 -14.24 -7.35 -5.63
CA ARG A 216 -14.88 -8.66 -5.91
C ARG A 216 -14.34 -9.83 -5.08
N GLY A 217 -14.07 -9.55 -3.80
CA GLY A 217 -13.59 -10.53 -2.83
C GLY A 217 -12.07 -10.65 -2.75
N ALA A 218 -11.30 -10.05 -3.67
CA ALA A 218 -9.84 -10.14 -3.70
C ALA A 218 -9.18 -8.84 -3.24
N GLU A 219 -8.15 -8.97 -2.41
CA GLU A 219 -7.22 -7.87 -2.15
C GLU A 219 -6.32 -7.67 -3.37
N LEU A 220 -6.42 -6.49 -3.97
CA LEU A 220 -5.69 -6.12 -5.18
C LEU A 220 -4.50 -5.18 -4.89
N ALA A 221 -4.58 -4.40 -3.82
CA ALA A 221 -3.52 -3.47 -3.43
C ALA A 221 -3.52 -3.19 -1.92
N THR A 222 -2.39 -2.69 -1.43
CA THR A 222 -2.26 -2.15 -0.07
C THR A 222 -1.63 -0.76 -0.16
N LEU A 223 -2.30 0.27 0.36
CA LEU A 223 -1.83 1.65 0.37
C LEU A 223 -1.32 1.98 1.77
N VAL A 224 0.00 2.02 1.95
CA VAL A 224 0.62 2.21 3.28
C VAL A 224 1.11 3.65 3.41
N PHE A 225 0.79 4.30 4.54
CA PHE A 225 1.23 5.65 4.84
C PHE A 225 2.25 5.63 5.95
N MET A 226 3.49 5.31 5.60
CA MET A 226 4.56 5.15 6.58
C MET A 226 4.86 6.49 7.24
N SER A 227 4.66 6.57 8.54
CA SER A 227 4.87 7.78 9.35
C SER A 227 5.52 7.47 10.69
N MET A 228 5.88 6.21 10.92
CA MET A 228 6.45 5.72 12.16
C MET A 228 7.67 4.82 11.92
N LYS A 229 8.61 4.85 12.85
CA LYS A 229 9.77 3.94 12.92
C LYS A 229 9.72 3.14 14.21
N GLN A 230 10.25 1.94 14.16
CA GLN A 230 10.38 1.10 15.35
C GLN A 230 11.28 1.79 16.38
N ASP A 231 10.78 1.90 17.61
CA ASP A 231 11.42 2.59 18.71
C ASP A 231 11.02 1.90 20.04
N PRO A 232 11.96 1.26 20.75
CA PRO A 232 11.66 0.61 22.03
C PRO A 232 11.00 1.53 23.07
N ASP A 233 11.27 2.84 22.99
CA ASP A 233 10.69 3.86 23.87
C ASP A 233 9.48 4.58 23.25
N GLY A 234 8.97 4.09 22.12
CA GLY A 234 7.86 4.68 21.37
C GLY A 234 6.50 4.47 22.02
N ASP A 235 5.60 5.41 21.76
CA ASP A 235 4.26 5.45 22.38
C ASP A 235 3.24 4.53 21.70
N TYR A 236 3.52 4.07 20.47
CA TYR A 236 2.57 3.27 19.67
C TYR A 236 2.96 1.79 19.64
N GLU A 237 2.21 0.92 20.32
CA GLU A 237 2.33 -0.53 20.18
C GLU A 237 1.50 -1.03 18.98
N LEU A 238 2.14 -1.73 18.03
CA LEU A 238 1.50 -2.23 16.81
C LEU A 238 1.38 -3.75 16.78
N LYS A 239 0.77 -4.30 15.72
CA LYS A 239 0.35 -5.71 15.62
C LYS A 239 1.47 -6.75 15.67
N ASP A 240 2.72 -6.34 15.45
CA ASP A 240 3.91 -7.18 15.61
C ASP A 240 4.41 -7.26 17.07
N GLY A 241 3.78 -6.54 18.00
CA GLY A 241 4.14 -6.46 19.41
C GLY A 241 5.33 -5.55 19.69
N ASN A 242 5.78 -4.76 18.70
CA ASN A 242 6.81 -3.75 18.87
C ASN A 242 6.21 -2.36 19.10
N THR A 243 7.02 -1.48 19.68
CA THR A 243 6.70 -0.06 19.87
C THR A 243 7.32 0.82 18.78
N TYR A 244 6.63 1.92 18.48
CA TYR A 244 6.94 2.80 17.36
C TYR A 244 6.80 4.27 17.76
N SER A 245 7.62 5.12 17.14
CA SER A 245 7.62 6.57 17.30
C SER A 245 7.34 7.27 15.96
N PRO A 246 6.63 8.41 15.94
CA PRO A 246 6.44 9.22 14.75
C PRO A 246 7.77 9.66 14.13
N MET A 247 7.76 9.80 12.80
CA MET A 247 8.88 10.28 12.00
C MET A 247 8.65 11.71 11.52
N ASP A 248 9.75 12.44 11.36
CA ASP A 248 9.75 13.75 10.69
C ASP A 248 9.62 13.59 9.16
N THR A 249 9.98 12.41 8.62
CA THR A 249 9.71 12.00 7.24
C THR A 249 8.49 11.10 7.18
N TYR A 250 7.75 11.14 6.08
CA TYR A 250 6.54 10.35 5.88
C TYR A 250 6.43 9.97 4.40
N ILE A 251 6.01 8.73 4.13
CA ILE A 251 6.26 8.08 2.84
C ILE A 251 5.02 7.30 2.42
N VAL A 252 4.65 7.47 1.15
CA VAL A 252 3.69 6.61 0.44
C VAL A 252 4.45 5.44 -0.15
#